data_AF-A0A0B7MZ45-F1
#
_entry.id   AF-A0A0B7MZ45-F1
#
_cell.length_a   1.000
_cell.length_b   1.000
_cell.length_c   1.000
_cell.angle_alpha   90.00
_cell.angle_beta   90.00
_cell.angle_gamma   90.00
#
_symmetry.space_group_name_H-M   'P 1'
#
loop_
_entity.id
_entity.type
_entity.pdbx_description
1 polymer ?
#
loop_
_entity_poly.entity_id
_entity_poly.type
_entity_poly.pdbx_seq_one_letter_code
_entity_poly.pdbx_strand_id
1 'polypeptide(L)'
;MCWKDKLSPQRHVSFLNLVSFRPGVAWSTLCLPRKFGWCWSWLNIANQSLALYLVYLQRLLRPPSGSDFVTAWLVYAFQVYTGHKSVLPWLLFPDKYKCRVSTVPVLNHLCKLMLKLPKLLPAPEWSPRWYLDLPLCCILSPVSSGSNSLRPSSIAPRYLLSDISTWQPDLGIVDCVTSRNNLPRTLRRVDLAVRPGWNCPASLHFDAVIESSLVLSHDKYYNMPEAAVATWWMPDCSHWTISNSSCSSVSVARLSLGALRRYWHPARDIITCRMGPPLLLPVYLRLRPPSWRLFWSLPLPAKAFKPWWRLLHDRIAHRSWCHRITQDKVPSPVCALCGVDTKDLYHFVVGYSLKAEFWRGIVFLLSLRDLLPSSPSIWCAQTSFCTQEMIELDEEVLVALGAAFTTLWKYHWRCAIDSEPWMFPVAMNMFRQDRSLLYYSFSSLSSASVQVGTLALP
;
A
#
# COMPACT_ATOMS: atom_id res chain seq x y z
N MET A 1 -7.43 -19.28 3.66
CA MET A 1 -8.59 -19.11 4.57
C MET A 1 -8.99 -17.64 4.60
N CYS A 2 -10.11 -17.32 3.95
CA CYS A 2 -10.63 -15.96 3.81
C CYS A 2 -11.43 -15.60 5.08
N TRP A 3 -11.18 -14.43 5.64
CA TRP A 3 -11.77 -13.90 6.88
C TRP A 3 -13.28 -13.56 6.73
N LYS A 4 -14.11 -14.54 6.36
CA LYS A 4 -15.56 -14.40 6.25
C LYS A 4 -16.28 -14.47 7.61
N ASP A 5 -15.66 -15.06 8.63
CA ASP A 5 -16.41 -15.56 9.80
C ASP A 5 -16.54 -14.58 10.98
N LYS A 6 -16.24 -13.28 10.81
CA LYS A 6 -16.34 -12.29 11.91
C LYS A 6 -17.27 -11.11 11.64
N LEU A 7 -18.15 -11.19 10.64
CA LEU A 7 -19.16 -10.16 10.39
C LEU A 7 -20.54 -10.80 10.24
N SER A 8 -21.54 -10.19 10.89
CA SER A 8 -22.96 -10.60 10.82
C SER A 8 -23.40 -10.86 9.37
N PRO A 9 -24.17 -11.95 9.11
CA PRO A 9 -24.58 -12.38 7.77
C PRO A 9 -25.36 -11.34 6.95
N GLN A 10 -25.88 -10.27 7.58
CA GLN A 10 -26.58 -9.18 6.89
C GLN A 10 -25.66 -8.18 6.17
N ARG A 11 -24.33 -8.28 6.33
CA ARG A 11 -23.36 -7.28 5.81
C ARG A 11 -22.62 -7.69 4.53
N HIS A 12 -23.22 -8.59 3.74
CA HIS A 12 -22.81 -8.78 2.35
C HIS A 12 -23.26 -7.60 1.47
N VAL A 13 -22.68 -6.43 1.71
CA VAL A 13 -22.79 -5.31 0.78
C VAL A 13 -21.92 -5.63 -0.44
N SER A 14 -22.54 -5.98 -1.55
CA SER A 14 -21.82 -6.22 -2.80
C SER A 14 -21.02 -4.98 -3.22
N PHE A 15 -19.75 -5.20 -3.58
CA PHE A 15 -18.76 -4.19 -4.02
C PHE A 15 -19.33 -3.22 -5.06
N LEU A 16 -20.08 -3.75 -6.03
CA LEU A 16 -20.75 -2.97 -7.08
C LEU A 16 -21.58 -1.84 -6.45
N ASN A 17 -22.35 -2.12 -5.42
CA ASN A 17 -23.26 -1.13 -4.83
C ASN A 17 -22.57 0.02 -4.08
N LEU A 18 -21.32 -0.15 -3.62
CA LEU A 18 -20.55 0.92 -2.96
C LEU A 18 -19.85 1.84 -3.97
N VAL A 19 -19.40 1.28 -5.11
CA VAL A 19 -18.60 2.00 -6.12
C VAL A 19 -19.45 2.55 -7.26
N SER A 20 -20.66 2.02 -7.49
CA SER A 20 -21.54 2.45 -8.60
C SER A 20 -22.10 3.87 -8.51
N PHE A 21 -21.96 4.57 -7.37
CA PHE A 21 -22.47 5.93 -7.24
C PHE A 21 -21.33 6.94 -7.21
N ARG A 22 -21.59 8.11 -7.79
CA ARG A 22 -20.66 9.24 -7.79
C ARG A 22 -20.95 10.19 -6.61
N PRO A 23 -19.92 10.80 -5.99
CA PRO A 23 -18.49 10.56 -6.17
C PRO A 23 -18.09 9.13 -5.81
N GLY A 24 -17.36 8.49 -6.73
CA GLY A 24 -16.80 7.17 -6.48
C GLY A 24 -15.67 7.27 -5.47
N VAL A 25 -15.49 6.22 -4.68
CA VAL A 25 -14.32 6.11 -3.81
C VAL A 25 -13.13 5.61 -4.63
N ALA A 26 -11.98 6.27 -4.51
CA ALA A 26 -10.76 5.81 -5.15
C ALA A 26 -10.31 4.43 -4.63
N TRP A 27 -9.73 3.62 -5.50
CA TRP A 27 -9.24 2.29 -5.16
C TRP A 27 -8.19 2.30 -4.05
N SER A 28 -7.30 3.29 -4.04
CA SER A 28 -6.32 3.51 -2.97
C SER A 28 -6.97 3.76 -1.61
N THR A 29 -8.17 4.33 -1.57
CA THR A 29 -8.92 4.55 -0.33
C THR A 29 -9.61 3.26 0.11
N LEU A 30 -10.17 2.48 -0.83
CA LEU A 30 -10.76 1.16 -0.55
C LEU A 30 -9.75 0.15 0.01
N CYS A 31 -8.49 0.29 -0.37
CA CYS A 31 -7.40 -0.56 0.10
C CYS A 31 -6.85 -0.20 1.49
N LEU A 32 -7.38 0.85 2.13
CA LEU A 32 -6.93 1.23 3.47
C LEU A 32 -7.31 0.17 4.51
N PRO A 33 -6.50 0.03 5.57
CA PRO A 33 -6.83 -0.84 6.69
C PRO A 33 -8.17 -0.49 7.36
N ARG A 34 -8.86 -1.50 7.93
CA ARG A 34 -10.08 -1.35 8.74
C ARG A 34 -10.04 -0.25 9.81
N LYS A 35 -8.87 0.01 10.41
CA LYS A 35 -8.68 1.07 11.42
C LYS A 35 -8.98 2.49 10.90
N PHE A 36 -9.06 2.67 9.57
CA PHE A 36 -9.44 3.92 8.90
C PHE A 36 -10.85 3.88 8.32
N GLY A 37 -11.67 2.89 8.70
CA GLY A 37 -13.08 2.85 8.33
C GLY A 37 -13.46 2.10 7.09
N TRP A 38 -12.67 1.11 6.68
CA TRP A 38 -12.90 0.41 5.42
C TRP A 38 -13.32 -1.03 5.66
N CYS A 39 -14.44 -1.41 5.04
CA CYS A 39 -15.20 -2.62 5.35
C CYS A 39 -14.41 -3.94 5.12
N TRP A 40 -13.34 -3.94 4.31
CA TRP A 40 -12.73 -5.18 3.80
C TRP A 40 -11.19 -5.17 3.66
N SER A 41 -10.48 -4.11 4.06
CA SER A 41 -9.02 -3.99 3.82
C SER A 41 -8.65 -4.50 2.41
N TRP A 42 -9.35 -4.00 1.38
CA TRP A 42 -9.28 -4.59 0.04
C TRP A 42 -7.85 -4.57 -0.47
N LEU A 43 -7.51 -5.59 -1.23
CA LEU A 43 -6.17 -5.76 -1.75
C LEU A 43 -6.14 -5.24 -3.18
N ASN A 44 -5.20 -4.35 -3.47
CA ASN A 44 -4.92 -4.02 -4.86
C ASN A 44 -4.49 -5.31 -5.57
N ILE A 45 -5.31 -5.79 -6.50
CA ILE A 45 -5.16 -7.11 -7.12
C ILE A 45 -3.82 -7.22 -7.85
N ALA A 46 -3.40 -6.17 -8.55
CA ALA A 46 -2.11 -6.14 -9.24
C ALA A 46 -0.93 -6.17 -8.27
N ASN A 47 -1.04 -5.49 -7.12
CA ASN A 47 -0.03 -5.60 -6.06
C ASN A 47 -0.10 -6.97 -5.37
N GLN A 48 -1.28 -7.54 -5.17
CA GLN A 48 -1.46 -8.83 -4.53
C GLN A 48 -0.88 -9.96 -5.37
N SER A 49 -1.11 -9.95 -6.69
CA SER A 49 -0.55 -10.95 -7.59
C SER A 49 0.98 -10.92 -7.57
N LEU A 50 1.59 -9.74 -7.59
CA LEU A 50 3.05 -9.58 -7.46
C LEU A 50 3.57 -9.98 -6.08
N ALA A 51 2.87 -9.59 -5.01
CA ALA A 51 3.29 -9.89 -3.63
C ALA A 51 3.35 -11.39 -3.36
N LEU A 52 2.50 -12.20 -3.99
CA LEU A 52 2.53 -13.66 -3.82
C LEU A 52 3.84 -14.29 -4.30
N TYR A 53 4.55 -13.66 -5.25
CA TYR A 53 5.87 -14.12 -5.69
C TYR A 53 6.98 -13.86 -4.66
N LEU A 54 6.71 -13.11 -3.58
CA LEU A 54 7.65 -12.89 -2.49
C LEU A 54 8.14 -14.22 -1.89
N VAL A 55 7.31 -15.26 -1.88
CA VAL A 55 7.72 -16.58 -1.36
C VAL A 55 8.91 -17.16 -2.12
N TYR A 56 8.96 -16.99 -3.45
CA TYR A 56 10.06 -17.51 -4.25
C TYR A 56 11.34 -16.70 -4.04
N LEU A 57 11.21 -15.38 -3.93
CA LEU A 57 12.34 -14.52 -3.56
C LEU A 57 12.90 -14.90 -2.18
N GLN A 58 12.02 -15.14 -1.20
CA GLN A 58 12.43 -15.56 0.14
C GLN A 58 13.09 -16.94 0.17
N ARG A 59 12.72 -17.85 -0.73
CA ARG A 59 13.40 -19.14 -0.88
C ARG A 59 14.80 -18.97 -1.47
N LEU A 60 14.97 -18.11 -2.48
CA LEU A 60 16.30 -17.79 -3.05
C LEU A 60 17.25 -17.17 -2.01
N LEU A 61 16.73 -16.45 -1.02
CA LEU A 61 17.52 -15.84 0.05
C LEU A 61 17.80 -16.76 1.24
N ARG A 62 17.22 -17.97 1.27
CA ARG A 62 17.40 -18.93 2.36
C ARG A 62 18.44 -19.99 1.97
N PRO A 63 19.07 -20.65 2.97
CA PRO A 63 19.88 -21.82 2.70
C PRO A 63 19.10 -22.85 1.88
N PRO A 64 19.72 -23.47 0.88
CA PRO A 64 19.04 -24.43 0.02
C PRO A 64 18.58 -25.63 0.85
N SER A 65 17.33 -26.03 0.67
CA SER A 65 16.80 -27.26 1.24
C SER A 65 16.88 -28.36 0.21
N GLY A 66 17.29 -29.57 0.60
CA GLY A 66 17.38 -30.72 -0.30
C GLY A 66 16.06 -31.11 -0.97
N SER A 67 14.92 -30.66 -0.44
CA SER A 67 13.58 -30.89 -1.01
C SER A 67 13.05 -29.72 -1.86
N ASP A 68 13.79 -28.62 -2.01
CA ASP A 68 13.32 -27.43 -2.73
C ASP A 68 13.71 -27.42 -4.21
N PHE A 69 12.90 -28.11 -5.02
CA PHE A 69 13.04 -28.10 -6.48
C PHE A 69 12.87 -26.70 -7.09
N VAL A 70 12.01 -25.85 -6.50
CA VAL A 70 11.62 -24.56 -7.10
C VAL A 70 12.81 -23.60 -7.15
N THR A 71 13.61 -23.55 -6.09
CA THR A 71 14.82 -22.73 -6.04
C THR A 71 15.83 -23.18 -7.09
N ALA A 72 16.10 -24.49 -7.18
CA ALA A 72 17.01 -25.04 -8.19
C ALA A 72 16.53 -24.73 -9.62
N TRP A 73 15.24 -24.90 -9.89
CA TRP A 73 14.65 -24.57 -11.19
C TRP A 73 14.75 -23.08 -11.53
N LEU A 74 14.49 -22.18 -10.57
CA LEU A 74 14.61 -20.73 -10.78
C LEU A 74 16.04 -20.31 -11.12
N VAL A 75 17.02 -20.86 -10.40
CA VAL A 75 18.45 -20.63 -10.64
C VAL A 75 18.83 -21.14 -12.03
N TYR A 76 18.47 -22.38 -12.35
CA TYR A 76 18.75 -22.98 -13.66
C TYR A 76 18.10 -22.18 -14.81
N ALA A 77 16.82 -21.83 -14.69
CA ALA A 77 16.13 -21.03 -15.69
C ALA A 77 16.83 -19.70 -15.88
N PHE A 78 17.16 -18.98 -14.80
CA PHE A 78 17.91 -17.73 -14.89
C PHE A 78 19.25 -17.90 -15.62
N GLN A 79 20.01 -18.95 -15.30
CA GLN A 79 21.29 -19.26 -15.95
C GLN A 79 21.10 -19.50 -17.46
N VAL A 80 20.11 -20.28 -17.87
CA VAL A 80 19.83 -20.57 -19.28
C VAL A 80 19.45 -19.31 -20.07
N TYR A 81 18.57 -18.47 -19.52
CA TYR A 81 18.08 -17.29 -20.24
C TYR A 81 19.05 -16.10 -20.23
N THR A 82 19.97 -16.04 -19.27
CA THR A 82 20.88 -14.89 -19.12
C THR A 82 22.35 -15.20 -19.38
N GLY A 83 22.74 -16.47 -19.34
CA GLY A 83 24.12 -16.94 -19.46
C GLY A 83 24.98 -16.70 -18.21
N HIS A 84 24.43 -16.14 -17.13
CA HIS A 84 25.18 -15.89 -15.88
C HIS A 84 25.13 -17.10 -14.97
N LYS A 85 26.25 -17.40 -14.29
CA LYS A 85 26.36 -18.53 -13.36
C LYS A 85 25.67 -18.25 -12.01
N SER A 86 25.76 -17.02 -11.51
CA SER A 86 25.11 -16.59 -10.27
C SER A 86 23.82 -15.82 -10.54
N VAL A 87 22.86 -15.91 -9.62
CA VAL A 87 21.63 -15.09 -9.63
C VAL A 87 21.83 -13.74 -8.95
N LEU A 88 22.93 -13.52 -8.24
CA LEU A 88 23.22 -12.27 -7.54
C LEU A 88 23.18 -11.02 -8.45
N PRO A 89 23.69 -11.05 -9.70
CA PRO A 89 23.52 -9.93 -10.64
C PRO A 89 22.07 -9.53 -10.86
N TRP A 90 21.15 -10.51 -10.85
CA TRP A 90 19.72 -10.25 -10.99
C TRP A 90 19.17 -9.49 -9.80
N LEU A 91 19.60 -9.86 -8.59
CA LEU A 91 19.18 -9.23 -7.33
C LEU A 91 19.67 -7.78 -7.21
N LEU A 92 20.90 -7.52 -7.62
CA LEU A 92 21.51 -6.19 -7.57
C LEU A 92 21.01 -5.26 -8.70
N PHE A 93 20.77 -5.82 -9.90
CA PHE A 93 20.47 -5.04 -11.12
C PHE A 93 19.26 -5.58 -11.91
N PRO A 94 18.08 -5.72 -11.29
CA PRO A 94 16.91 -6.35 -11.94
C PRO A 94 16.51 -5.70 -13.28
N ASP A 95 16.64 -4.38 -13.40
CA ASP A 95 16.30 -3.63 -14.62
C ASP A 95 17.06 -4.11 -15.86
N LYS A 96 18.33 -4.51 -15.69
CA LYS A 96 19.19 -4.95 -16.80
C LYS A 96 18.77 -6.30 -17.37
N TYR A 97 18.12 -7.12 -16.55
CA TYR A 97 17.71 -8.47 -16.91
C TYR A 97 16.25 -8.56 -17.35
N LYS A 98 15.45 -7.52 -17.10
CA LYS A 98 14.01 -7.48 -17.40
C LYS A 98 13.65 -7.99 -18.79
N CYS A 99 14.36 -7.54 -19.84
CA CYS A 99 14.08 -7.97 -21.21
C CYS A 99 14.41 -9.46 -21.43
N ARG A 100 15.52 -9.96 -20.85
CA ARG A 100 15.97 -11.36 -20.99
C ARG A 100 15.05 -12.34 -20.28
N VAL A 101 14.47 -11.93 -19.15
CA VAL A 101 13.56 -12.77 -18.35
C VAL A 101 12.08 -12.55 -18.68
N SER A 102 11.77 -11.66 -19.63
CA SER A 102 10.39 -11.26 -19.96
C SER A 102 9.56 -12.40 -20.56
N THR A 103 10.22 -13.32 -21.27
CA THR A 103 9.63 -14.47 -21.97
C THR A 103 9.10 -15.53 -21.01
N VAL A 104 9.66 -15.63 -19.80
CA VAL A 104 9.23 -16.57 -18.77
C VAL A 104 8.36 -15.83 -17.76
N PRO A 105 7.04 -16.14 -17.66
CA PRO A 105 6.12 -15.40 -16.80
C PRO A 105 6.60 -15.32 -15.35
N VAL A 106 7.07 -16.42 -14.76
CA VAL A 106 7.51 -16.46 -13.35
C VAL A 106 8.71 -15.54 -13.11
N LEU A 107 9.73 -15.60 -13.97
CA LEU A 107 10.91 -14.76 -13.85
C LEU A 107 10.58 -13.28 -14.12
N ASN A 108 9.70 -13.00 -15.07
CA ASN A 108 9.21 -11.64 -15.33
C ASN A 108 8.47 -11.05 -14.11
N HIS A 109 7.60 -11.84 -13.45
CA HIS A 109 6.91 -11.39 -12.24
C HIS A 109 7.86 -11.18 -11.07
N LEU A 110 8.85 -12.06 -10.89
CA LEU A 110 9.91 -11.88 -9.89
C LEU A 110 10.74 -10.63 -10.17
N CYS A 111 11.11 -10.39 -11.42
CA CYS A 111 11.82 -9.18 -11.81
C CYS A 111 11.00 -7.92 -11.50
N LYS A 112 9.69 -7.91 -11.81
CA LYS A 112 8.78 -6.81 -11.47
C LYS A 112 8.63 -6.61 -9.96
N LEU A 113 8.62 -7.69 -9.18
CA LEU A 113 8.62 -7.65 -7.71
C LEU A 113 9.89 -6.95 -7.21
N MET A 114 11.06 -7.38 -7.68
CA MET A 114 12.35 -6.84 -7.27
C MET A 114 12.52 -5.36 -7.62
N LEU A 115 11.99 -4.93 -8.76
CA LEU A 115 11.95 -3.51 -9.15
C LEU A 115 11.08 -2.64 -8.24
N LYS A 116 10.13 -3.23 -7.53
CA LYS A 116 9.29 -2.54 -6.53
C LYS A 116 9.84 -2.62 -5.11
N LEU A 117 10.91 -3.36 -4.89
CA LEU A 117 11.61 -3.44 -3.62
C LEU A 117 12.73 -2.39 -3.57
N PRO A 118 13.23 -2.02 -2.37
CA PRO A 118 14.44 -1.22 -2.28
C PRO A 118 15.59 -1.94 -2.99
N LYS A 119 16.52 -1.18 -3.58
CA LYS A 119 17.68 -1.74 -4.27
C LYS A 119 18.56 -2.50 -3.26
N LEU A 120 18.93 -3.74 -3.59
CA LEU A 120 19.96 -4.47 -2.84
C LEU A 120 21.32 -3.82 -3.14
N LEU A 121 22.08 -3.54 -2.09
CA LEU A 121 23.44 -2.99 -2.20
C LEU A 121 24.47 -4.03 -1.74
N PRO A 122 25.69 -4.03 -2.31
CA PRO A 122 26.80 -4.81 -1.79
C PRO A 122 27.06 -4.50 -0.31
N ALA A 123 27.43 -5.51 0.47
CA ALA A 123 27.79 -5.36 1.87
C ALA A 123 29.28 -5.69 2.07
N PRO A 124 29.97 -5.02 3.00
CA PRO A 124 31.40 -5.26 3.25
C PRO A 124 31.68 -6.67 3.79
N GLU A 125 30.68 -7.31 4.40
CA GLU A 125 30.80 -8.67 4.95
C GLU A 125 30.70 -9.77 3.88
N TRP A 126 30.40 -9.41 2.64
CA TRP A 126 30.30 -10.38 1.56
C TRP A 126 31.67 -10.85 1.10
N SER A 127 31.81 -12.16 0.89
CA SER A 127 33.01 -12.75 0.29
C SER A 127 33.28 -12.14 -1.09
N PRO A 128 34.52 -11.73 -1.38
CA PRO A 128 34.90 -11.16 -2.68
C PRO A 128 34.55 -12.07 -3.87
N ARG A 129 34.50 -13.39 -3.61
CA ARG A 129 34.15 -14.41 -4.61
C ARG A 129 32.78 -14.19 -5.24
N TRP A 130 31.79 -13.68 -4.51
CA TRP A 130 30.45 -13.43 -5.06
C TRP A 130 30.43 -12.27 -6.08
N TYR A 131 31.44 -11.40 -6.08
CA TYR A 131 31.53 -10.30 -7.02
C TYR A 131 32.00 -10.70 -8.42
N LEU A 132 32.60 -11.88 -8.56
CA LEU A 132 33.21 -12.36 -9.82
C LEU A 132 32.21 -12.49 -10.98
N ASP A 133 30.95 -12.78 -10.67
CA ASP A 133 29.87 -12.95 -11.65
C ASP A 133 29.14 -11.62 -11.97
N LEU A 134 29.58 -10.50 -11.38
CA LEU A 134 28.94 -9.21 -11.61
C LEU A 134 29.37 -8.60 -12.96
N PRO A 135 28.41 -8.05 -13.74
CA PRO A 135 28.73 -7.36 -14.99
C PRO A 135 29.55 -6.09 -14.76
N LEU A 136 30.65 -5.94 -15.51
CA LEU A 136 31.53 -4.76 -15.45
C LEU A 136 30.77 -3.45 -15.74
N CYS A 137 29.79 -3.48 -16.64
CA CYS A 137 28.96 -2.32 -16.97
C CYS A 137 28.08 -1.80 -15.81
N CYS A 138 27.91 -2.60 -14.75
CA CYS A 138 27.04 -2.29 -13.62
C CYS A 138 27.81 -1.91 -12.35
N ILE A 139 29.08 -2.33 -12.23
CA ILE A 139 29.91 -2.13 -11.03
C ILE A 139 30.97 -1.03 -11.21
N LEU A 140 31.20 -0.58 -12.44
CA LEU A 140 32.16 0.48 -12.76
C LEU A 140 31.49 1.84 -12.89
N SER A 141 32.14 2.86 -12.33
CA SER A 141 31.73 4.27 -12.39
C SER A 141 32.87 5.13 -12.93
N PRO A 142 32.59 6.17 -13.74
CA PRO A 142 33.62 7.08 -14.23
C PRO A 142 34.13 8.00 -13.12
N VAL A 143 35.45 8.24 -13.08
CA VAL A 143 36.11 9.13 -12.11
C VAL A 143 35.98 10.62 -12.51
N SER A 144 35.85 10.91 -13.81
CA SER A 144 35.60 12.26 -14.35
C SER A 144 34.99 12.21 -15.75
N SER A 145 34.10 13.16 -16.08
CA SER A 145 33.42 13.30 -17.38
C SER A 145 34.32 13.88 -18.48
N GLY A 146 35.55 13.40 -18.60
CA GLY A 146 36.43 13.76 -19.72
C GLY A 146 35.89 13.19 -21.04
N SER A 147 36.06 13.92 -22.15
CA SER A 147 35.54 13.58 -23.49
C SER A 147 36.04 12.23 -24.05
N ASN A 148 37.14 11.69 -23.50
CA ASN A 148 37.75 10.42 -23.93
C ASN A 148 37.57 9.25 -22.94
N SER A 149 36.78 9.42 -21.87
CA SER A 149 36.60 8.36 -20.86
C SER A 149 35.69 7.23 -21.35
N LEU A 150 36.09 5.97 -21.10
CA LEU A 150 35.31 4.79 -21.44
C LEU A 150 33.99 4.79 -20.65
N ARG A 151 32.86 4.82 -21.34
CA ARG A 151 31.55 4.79 -20.66
C ARG A 151 31.21 3.36 -20.23
N PRO A 152 30.90 3.10 -18.93
CA PRO A 152 30.50 1.77 -18.46
C PRO A 152 29.29 1.19 -19.24
N SER A 153 28.38 2.04 -19.70
CA SER A 153 27.21 1.63 -20.50
C SER A 153 27.55 1.05 -21.88
N SER A 154 28.74 1.32 -22.40
CA SER A 154 29.23 0.76 -23.67
C SER A 154 29.78 -0.66 -23.52
N ILE A 155 30.05 -1.09 -22.28
CA ILE A 155 30.55 -2.44 -21.98
C ILE A 155 29.37 -3.41 -22.08
N ALA A 156 29.53 -4.48 -22.86
CA ALA A 156 28.49 -5.49 -22.99
C ALA A 156 28.24 -6.19 -21.64
N PRO A 157 26.98 -6.42 -21.21
CA PRO A 157 26.67 -7.05 -19.91
C PRO A 157 27.18 -8.47 -19.73
N ARG A 158 27.65 -9.11 -20.81
CA ARG A 158 28.30 -10.43 -20.77
C ARG A 158 29.70 -10.39 -20.17
N TYR A 159 30.33 -9.21 -20.14
CA TYR A 159 31.67 -9.05 -19.58
C TYR A 159 31.58 -8.92 -18.06
N LEU A 160 32.23 -9.85 -17.37
CA LEU A 160 32.15 -10.04 -15.92
C LEU A 160 33.44 -9.59 -15.23
N LEU A 161 33.39 -9.40 -13.91
CA LEU A 161 34.59 -9.11 -13.13
C LEU A 161 35.65 -10.22 -13.27
N SER A 162 35.23 -11.49 -13.29
CA SER A 162 36.09 -12.65 -13.55
C SER A 162 36.82 -12.63 -14.91
N ASP A 163 36.41 -11.80 -15.86
CA ASP A 163 37.13 -11.64 -17.12
C ASP A 163 38.42 -10.85 -16.95
N ILE A 164 38.48 -9.94 -15.97
CA ILE A 164 39.65 -9.07 -15.71
C ILE A 164 40.35 -9.38 -14.38
N SER A 165 39.77 -10.24 -13.54
CA SER A 165 40.33 -10.63 -12.24
C SER A 165 40.32 -12.13 -12.02
N THR A 166 41.10 -12.59 -11.04
CA THR A 166 41.32 -13.99 -10.74
C THR A 166 41.03 -14.26 -9.27
N TRP A 167 40.26 -15.30 -8.98
CA TRP A 167 40.09 -15.77 -7.60
C TRP A 167 41.32 -16.56 -7.18
N GLN A 168 41.92 -16.20 -6.06
CA GLN A 168 42.98 -16.97 -5.43
C GLN A 168 42.42 -17.69 -4.19
N PRO A 169 42.13 -19.00 -4.28
CA PRO A 169 41.50 -19.75 -3.19
C PRO A 169 42.33 -19.74 -1.90
N ASP A 170 43.65 -19.81 -2.02
CA ASP A 170 44.58 -19.97 -0.89
C ASP A 170 44.66 -18.71 -0.03
N LEU A 171 44.42 -17.54 -0.62
CA LEU A 171 44.45 -16.25 0.07
C LEU A 171 43.06 -15.67 0.31
N GLY A 172 42.02 -16.26 -0.28
CA GLY A 172 40.65 -15.73 -0.20
C GLY A 172 40.46 -14.38 -0.90
N ILE A 173 41.35 -13.99 -1.82
CA ILE A 173 41.34 -12.67 -2.47
C ILE A 173 40.92 -12.75 -3.93
N VAL A 174 40.35 -11.65 -4.43
CA VAL A 174 40.18 -11.41 -5.87
C VAL A 174 41.36 -10.55 -6.32
N ASP A 175 42.28 -11.21 -7.01
CA ASP A 175 43.47 -10.62 -7.58
C ASP A 175 43.14 -9.98 -8.93
N CYS A 176 43.20 -8.64 -8.95
CA CYS A 176 43.11 -7.86 -10.16
C CYS A 176 44.49 -7.32 -10.59
N VAL A 177 45.59 -7.67 -9.92
CA VAL A 177 46.93 -7.16 -10.21
C VAL A 177 47.60 -7.97 -11.32
N THR A 178 47.43 -9.29 -11.30
CA THR A 178 48.05 -10.17 -12.30
C THR A 178 47.50 -9.89 -13.71
N SER A 179 48.36 -9.37 -14.58
CA SER A 179 48.00 -9.00 -15.96
C SER A 179 47.61 -10.21 -16.79
N ARG A 180 46.51 -10.10 -17.55
CA ARG A 180 46.08 -11.11 -18.52
C ARG A 180 46.50 -10.72 -19.93
N ASN A 181 47.45 -11.48 -20.49
CA ASN A 181 48.02 -11.21 -21.81
C ASN A 181 47.01 -11.35 -22.97
N ASN A 182 45.92 -12.13 -22.79
CA ASN A 182 44.99 -12.50 -23.86
C ASN A 182 43.59 -11.84 -23.78
N LEU A 183 43.47 -10.64 -23.20
CA LEU A 183 42.18 -9.95 -23.13
C LEU A 183 41.73 -9.41 -24.51
N PRO A 184 40.42 -9.50 -24.85
CA PRO A 184 39.83 -8.78 -25.97
C PRO A 184 40.09 -7.27 -25.89
N ARG A 185 40.12 -6.58 -27.04
CA ARG A 185 40.42 -5.12 -27.11
C ARG A 185 39.57 -4.28 -26.15
N THR A 186 38.27 -4.56 -26.04
CA THR A 186 37.37 -3.85 -25.12
C THR A 186 37.75 -4.07 -23.66
N LEU A 187 38.05 -5.32 -23.27
CA LEU A 187 38.46 -5.64 -21.90
C LEU A 187 39.83 -5.07 -21.56
N ARG A 188 40.79 -5.05 -22.50
CA ARG A 188 42.07 -4.33 -22.30
C ARG A 188 41.86 -2.85 -22.01
N ARG A 189 40.91 -2.19 -22.71
CA ARG A 189 40.59 -0.78 -22.46
C ARG A 189 39.96 -0.58 -21.08
N VAL A 190 39.06 -1.48 -20.66
CA VAL A 190 38.48 -1.45 -19.30
C VAL A 190 39.58 -1.65 -18.26
N ASP A 191 40.45 -2.62 -18.50
CA ASP A 191 41.54 -2.98 -17.60
C ASP A 191 42.51 -1.82 -17.37
N LEU A 192 42.98 -1.18 -18.45
CA LEU A 192 43.81 0.03 -18.37
C LEU A 192 43.09 1.24 -17.76
N ALA A 193 41.76 1.31 -17.90
CA ALA A 193 40.96 2.39 -17.35
C ALA A 193 40.76 2.27 -15.83
N VAL A 194 40.70 1.03 -15.32
CA VAL A 194 40.62 0.70 -13.88
C VAL A 194 42.01 0.70 -13.25
N ARG A 195 43.01 0.18 -13.96
CA ARG A 195 44.40 0.02 -13.54
C ARG A 195 45.31 0.84 -14.46
N PRO A 196 45.39 2.15 -14.26
CA PRO A 196 46.29 2.95 -15.07
C PRO A 196 47.74 2.57 -14.75
N GLY A 197 48.61 2.58 -15.78
CA GLY A 197 50.04 2.38 -15.58
C GLY A 197 50.69 3.53 -14.79
N TRP A 198 51.99 3.40 -14.49
CA TRP A 198 52.77 4.47 -13.88
C TRP A 198 52.59 5.77 -14.70
N ASN A 199 52.01 6.80 -14.06
CA ASN A 199 51.73 8.16 -14.58
C ASN A 199 50.36 8.43 -15.25
N CYS A 200 49.38 7.52 -15.17
CA CYS A 200 47.99 7.84 -15.58
C CYS A 200 47.03 7.76 -14.37
N PRO A 201 46.05 8.67 -14.22
CA PRO A 201 44.98 8.51 -13.24
C PRO A 201 43.95 7.48 -13.72
N ALA A 202 43.32 6.77 -12.78
CA ALA A 202 42.27 5.81 -13.12
C ALA A 202 41.06 6.59 -13.66
N SER A 203 40.52 6.14 -14.79
CA SER A 203 39.34 6.77 -15.40
C SER A 203 38.03 6.08 -14.99
N LEU A 204 38.13 4.84 -14.50
CA LEU A 204 37.04 4.04 -13.93
C LEU A 204 37.41 3.57 -12.53
N HIS A 205 36.44 3.59 -11.62
CA HIS A 205 36.55 3.03 -10.27
C HIS A 205 35.40 2.05 -10.01
N PHE A 206 35.58 1.17 -9.02
CA PHE A 206 34.52 0.30 -8.56
C PHE A 206 33.68 1.00 -7.49
N ASP A 207 32.49 0.48 -7.22
CA ASP A 207 31.77 0.86 -5.99
C ASP A 207 32.67 0.63 -4.76
N ALA A 208 32.68 1.57 -3.81
CA ALA A 208 33.61 1.57 -2.68
C ALA A 208 33.61 0.26 -1.88
N VAL A 209 32.43 -0.38 -1.72
CA VAL A 209 32.33 -1.65 -1.00
C VAL A 209 33.02 -2.76 -1.79
N ILE A 210 32.78 -2.82 -3.10
CA ILE A 210 33.42 -3.80 -3.98
C ILE A 210 34.92 -3.53 -4.03
N GLU A 211 35.35 -2.27 -4.22
CA GLU A 211 36.76 -1.89 -4.31
C GLU A 211 37.57 -2.25 -3.07
N SER A 212 36.96 -2.12 -1.88
CA SER A 212 37.59 -2.51 -0.62
C SER A 212 37.90 -4.01 -0.54
N SER A 213 37.17 -4.82 -1.31
CA SER A 213 37.31 -6.28 -1.39
C SER A 213 38.17 -6.78 -2.56
N LEU A 214 38.69 -5.87 -3.40
CA LEU A 214 39.52 -6.20 -4.56
C LEU A 214 40.99 -5.78 -4.34
N VAL A 215 41.90 -6.63 -4.81
CA VAL A 215 43.33 -6.31 -4.83
C VAL A 215 43.65 -5.59 -6.14
N LEU A 216 43.74 -4.26 -6.08
CA LEU A 216 44.01 -3.42 -7.25
C LEU A 216 45.48 -2.96 -7.37
N SER A 217 46.27 -3.10 -6.31
CA SER A 217 47.69 -2.74 -6.27
C SER A 217 48.52 -3.81 -5.57
N HIS A 218 49.83 -3.86 -5.90
CA HIS A 218 50.78 -4.75 -5.23
C HIS A 218 50.87 -4.47 -3.73
N ASP A 219 50.74 -3.20 -3.29
CA ASP A 219 50.75 -2.84 -1.87
C ASP A 219 49.55 -3.44 -1.13
N LYS A 220 48.36 -3.45 -1.75
CA LYS A 220 47.18 -4.13 -1.18
C LYS A 220 47.37 -5.64 -1.14
N TYR A 221 48.05 -6.23 -2.12
CA TYR A 221 48.23 -7.67 -2.24
C TYR A 221 48.84 -8.29 -0.98
N TYR A 222 49.86 -7.64 -0.40
CA TYR A 222 50.56 -8.13 0.79
C TYR A 222 49.87 -7.78 2.12
N ASN A 223 48.90 -6.85 2.11
CA ASN A 223 48.27 -6.31 3.32
C ASN A 223 46.79 -6.67 3.44
N MET A 224 46.23 -7.42 2.49
CA MET A 224 44.82 -7.74 2.46
C MET A 224 44.48 -8.79 3.53
N PRO A 225 43.47 -8.55 4.38
CA PRO A 225 43.01 -9.56 5.33
C PRO A 225 42.43 -10.77 4.61
N GLU A 226 42.57 -11.95 5.22
CA GLU A 226 41.97 -13.19 4.74
C GLU A 226 40.44 -13.04 4.73
N ALA A 227 39.82 -13.26 3.57
CA ALA A 227 38.38 -13.10 3.43
C ALA A 227 37.62 -14.37 3.82
N ALA A 228 36.40 -14.21 4.34
CA ALA A 228 35.52 -15.32 4.61
C ALA A 228 35.26 -16.14 3.33
N VAL A 229 35.43 -17.47 3.43
CA VAL A 229 35.16 -18.39 2.33
C VAL A 229 33.66 -18.40 2.04
N ALA A 230 33.28 -18.19 0.78
CA ALA A 230 31.91 -18.35 0.34
C ALA A 230 31.50 -19.83 0.43
N THR A 231 30.87 -20.21 1.55
CA THR A 231 30.36 -21.55 1.83
C THR A 231 29.01 -21.80 1.15
N TRP A 232 28.33 -20.74 0.71
CA TRP A 232 26.99 -20.80 0.11
C TRP A 232 26.96 -20.16 -1.27
N TRP A 233 25.97 -20.56 -2.06
CA TRP A 233 25.74 -20.06 -3.42
C TRP A 233 25.27 -18.59 -3.46
N MET A 234 24.82 -18.03 -2.32
CA MET A 234 24.32 -16.67 -2.17
C MET A 234 24.89 -16.03 -0.88
N PRO A 235 25.20 -14.71 -0.90
CA PRO A 235 25.55 -13.96 0.30
C PRO A 235 24.38 -13.80 1.28
N ASP A 236 24.70 -13.52 2.55
CA ASP A 236 23.69 -13.05 3.51
C ASP A 236 23.14 -11.69 3.06
N CYS A 237 21.83 -11.63 2.85
CA CYS A 237 21.10 -10.43 2.44
C CYS A 237 20.21 -9.90 3.59
N SER A 238 20.57 -10.18 4.84
CA SER A 238 19.84 -9.73 6.02
C SER A 238 19.68 -8.21 6.10
N HIS A 239 20.68 -7.45 5.61
CA HIS A 239 20.65 -5.99 5.50
C HIS A 239 19.65 -5.46 4.46
N TRP A 240 19.16 -6.30 3.55
CA TRP A 240 18.12 -5.92 2.61
C TRP A 240 16.78 -5.77 3.32
N THR A 241 16.48 -4.55 3.76
CA THR A 241 15.35 -4.28 4.65
C THR A 241 14.35 -3.28 4.06
N ILE A 242 13.11 -3.38 4.53
CA ILE A 242 12.04 -2.43 4.23
C ILE A 242 11.58 -1.76 5.52
N SER A 243 11.45 -0.43 5.50
CA SER A 243 10.85 0.33 6.59
C SER A 243 9.33 0.07 6.65
N ASN A 244 8.90 -0.66 7.67
CA ASN A 244 7.50 -1.03 7.88
C ASN A 244 6.79 -0.05 8.84
N SER A 245 7.53 0.70 9.64
CA SER A 245 7.04 1.86 10.41
C SER A 245 8.13 2.92 10.54
N SER A 246 7.82 4.04 11.21
CA SER A 246 8.81 5.06 11.54
C SER A 246 9.98 4.53 12.39
N CYS A 247 9.80 3.42 13.10
CA CYS A 247 10.78 2.90 14.06
C CYS A 247 11.12 1.43 13.83
N SER A 248 10.69 0.82 12.71
CA SER A 248 10.99 -0.58 12.45
C SER A 248 11.24 -0.89 10.99
N SER A 249 12.32 -1.62 10.75
CA SER A 249 12.68 -2.23 9.49
C SER A 249 12.54 -3.74 9.59
N VAL A 250 12.23 -4.39 8.46
CA VAL A 250 12.11 -5.85 8.37
C VAL A 250 12.89 -6.32 7.15
N SER A 251 13.73 -7.34 7.31
CA SER A 251 14.45 -7.96 6.20
C SER A 251 13.48 -8.56 5.17
N VAL A 252 13.77 -8.40 3.88
CA VAL A 252 13.00 -8.95 2.77
C VAL A 252 12.83 -10.48 2.91
N ALA A 253 13.86 -11.18 3.42
CA ALA A 253 13.84 -12.62 3.67
C ALA A 253 12.77 -13.08 4.69
N ARG A 254 12.36 -12.17 5.60
CA ARG A 254 11.37 -12.41 6.67
C ARG A 254 10.10 -11.57 6.53
N LEU A 255 9.97 -10.85 5.42
CA LEU A 255 8.89 -9.91 5.21
C LEU A 255 7.54 -10.64 5.06
N SER A 256 6.52 -10.19 5.80
CA SER A 256 5.17 -10.70 5.59
C SER A 256 4.50 -10.02 4.38
N LEU A 257 3.56 -10.73 3.73
CA LEU A 257 2.73 -10.14 2.67
C LEU A 257 2.00 -8.88 3.16
N GLY A 258 1.56 -8.85 4.42
CA GLY A 258 0.94 -7.67 5.02
C GLY A 258 1.88 -6.46 5.06
N ALA A 259 3.14 -6.66 5.48
CA ALA A 259 4.14 -5.60 5.54
C ALA A 259 4.49 -5.08 4.13
N LEU A 260 4.69 -5.98 3.16
CA LEU A 260 4.96 -5.60 1.77
C LEU A 260 3.82 -4.75 1.17
N ARG A 261 2.57 -5.13 1.44
CA ARG A 261 1.40 -4.38 0.96
C ARG A 261 1.29 -2.99 1.57
N ARG A 262 1.64 -2.82 2.84
CA ARG A 262 1.70 -1.49 3.47
C ARG A 262 2.78 -0.64 2.84
N TYR A 263 3.93 -1.23 2.56
CA TYR A 263 5.04 -0.54 1.90
C TYR A 263 4.67 -0.02 0.51
N TRP A 264 3.90 -0.79 -0.28
CA TRP A 264 3.45 -0.37 -1.61
C TRP A 264 2.20 0.50 -1.64
N HIS A 265 1.62 0.81 -0.49
CA HIS A 265 0.38 1.57 -0.45
C HIS A 265 0.66 3.06 -0.76
N PRO A 266 -0.12 3.75 -1.62
CA PRO A 266 0.11 5.17 -1.92
C PRO A 266 0.03 6.07 -0.68
N ALA A 267 -0.83 5.71 0.27
CA ALA A 267 -0.96 6.37 1.57
C ALA A 267 -0.10 5.71 2.67
N ARG A 268 1.08 5.16 2.32
CA ARG A 268 1.97 4.45 3.25
C ARG A 268 2.24 5.31 4.49
N ASP A 269 2.63 6.56 4.30
CA ASP A 269 3.01 7.46 5.39
C ASP A 269 1.87 7.59 6.40
N ILE A 270 0.63 7.74 5.92
CA ILE A 270 -0.57 7.80 6.75
C ILE A 270 -0.81 6.47 7.48
N ILE A 271 -0.60 5.33 6.83
CA ILE A 271 -0.80 4.00 7.44
C ILE A 271 0.21 3.73 8.56
N THR A 272 1.47 4.15 8.33
CA THR A 272 2.62 3.88 9.20
C THR A 272 2.83 4.95 10.27
N CYS A 273 2.30 6.16 10.10
CA CYS A 273 2.39 7.20 11.10
C CYS A 273 1.59 6.80 12.36
N ARG A 274 2.16 7.09 13.53
CA ARG A 274 1.38 7.09 14.76
C ARG A 274 0.40 8.27 14.66
N MET A 275 -0.87 8.02 14.98
CA MET A 275 -1.87 9.08 15.10
C MET A 275 -1.44 9.97 16.27
N GLY A 276 -0.74 11.07 15.99
CA GLY A 276 -0.26 12.04 16.98
C GLY A 276 -0.49 13.47 16.47
N PRO A 277 -0.58 14.47 17.36
CA PRO A 277 -0.72 15.87 16.96
C PRO A 277 0.55 16.38 16.24
N PRO A 278 0.44 17.31 15.27
CA PRO A 278 -0.78 17.80 14.63
C PRO A 278 -1.26 16.87 13.51
N LEU A 279 -2.55 16.51 13.54
CA LEU A 279 -3.18 15.63 12.55
C LEU A 279 -3.45 16.37 11.24
N LEU A 280 -2.47 16.44 10.34
CA LEU A 280 -2.68 16.82 8.93
C LEU A 280 -3.35 15.68 8.14
N LEU A 281 -4.37 15.04 8.73
CA LEU A 281 -5.16 14.01 8.05
C LEU A 281 -6.37 14.64 7.38
N PRO A 282 -6.70 14.20 6.14
CA PRO A 282 -8.00 14.49 5.54
C PRO A 282 -9.12 14.15 6.52
N VAL A 283 -10.20 14.96 6.53
CA VAL A 283 -11.32 14.84 7.50
C VAL A 283 -11.83 13.40 7.61
N TYR A 284 -11.90 12.69 6.48
CA TYR A 284 -12.35 11.32 6.40
C TYR A 284 -11.45 10.24 7.03
N LEU A 285 -10.23 10.59 7.44
CA LEU A 285 -9.29 9.72 8.14
C LEU A 285 -9.13 10.11 9.62
N ARG A 286 -9.88 11.12 10.10
CA ARG A 286 -9.76 11.63 11.47
C ARG A 286 -10.49 10.77 12.50
N LEU A 287 -11.48 9.97 12.08
CA LEU A 287 -12.17 9.04 12.97
C LEU A 287 -11.19 8.04 13.59
N ARG A 288 -11.24 7.91 14.92
CA ARG A 288 -10.35 7.01 15.66
C ARG A 288 -10.70 5.54 15.35
N PRO A 289 -9.74 4.60 15.43
CA PRO A 289 -10.01 3.18 15.20
C PRO A 289 -11.14 2.58 16.06
N PRO A 290 -11.34 2.96 17.35
CA PRO A 290 -12.50 2.54 18.14
C PRO A 290 -13.82 3.02 17.54
N SER A 291 -13.91 4.28 17.12
CA SER A 291 -15.09 4.86 16.48
C SER A 291 -15.48 4.08 15.21
N TRP A 292 -14.49 3.66 14.42
CA TRP A 292 -14.76 2.79 13.28
C TRP A 292 -15.28 1.42 13.70
N ARG A 293 -14.70 0.80 14.73
CA ARG A 293 -15.23 -0.49 15.24
C ARG A 293 -16.67 -0.37 15.71
N LEU A 294 -17.01 0.72 16.41
CA LEU A 294 -18.37 1.04 16.83
C LEU A 294 -19.29 1.23 15.63
N PHE A 295 -18.91 2.05 14.65
CA PHE A 295 -19.69 2.22 13.42
C PHE A 295 -19.95 0.90 12.71
N TRP A 296 -18.91 0.05 12.61
CA TRP A 296 -19.03 -1.29 12.06
C TRP A 296 -19.78 -2.25 12.98
N SER A 297 -20.04 -1.97 14.25
CA SER A 297 -20.87 -2.83 15.11
C SER A 297 -22.35 -2.47 15.03
N LEU A 298 -22.69 -1.20 14.77
CA LEU A 298 -24.07 -0.69 14.78
C LEU A 298 -25.07 -1.59 14.01
N PRO A 299 -26.24 -1.90 14.58
CA PRO A 299 -27.31 -2.64 13.93
C PRO A 299 -28.06 -1.75 12.92
N LEU A 300 -27.36 -1.33 11.86
CA LEU A 300 -27.93 -0.57 10.76
C LEU A 300 -28.05 -1.44 9.51
N PRO A 301 -29.16 -1.36 8.76
CA PRO A 301 -29.27 -2.04 7.48
C PRO A 301 -28.32 -1.40 6.46
N ALA A 302 -27.97 -2.15 5.42
CA ALA A 302 -27.11 -1.67 4.34
C ALA A 302 -27.59 -0.36 3.70
N LYS A 303 -28.92 -0.14 3.63
CA LYS A 303 -29.53 1.08 3.08
C LYS A 303 -29.22 2.33 3.92
N ALA A 304 -29.05 2.17 5.24
CA ALA A 304 -28.72 3.26 6.14
C ALA A 304 -27.22 3.44 6.35
N PHE A 305 -26.51 2.31 6.32
CA PHE A 305 -25.08 2.26 6.48
C PHE A 305 -24.33 2.98 5.35
N LYS A 306 -24.73 2.77 4.09
CA LYS A 306 -24.00 3.28 2.91
C LYS A 306 -23.96 4.81 2.83
N PRO A 307 -25.08 5.55 2.95
CA PRO A 307 -25.03 7.01 2.91
C PRO A 307 -24.16 7.55 4.04
N TRP A 308 -24.31 7.02 5.27
CA TRP A 308 -23.56 7.53 6.42
C TRP A 308 -22.06 7.25 6.28
N TRP A 309 -21.68 6.05 5.84
CA TRP A 309 -20.29 5.74 5.55
C TRP A 309 -19.69 6.68 4.47
N ARG A 310 -20.48 7.06 3.46
CA ARG A 310 -20.06 8.06 2.46
C ARG A 310 -19.94 9.46 3.05
N LEU A 311 -20.80 9.84 3.98
CA LEU A 311 -20.70 11.09 4.72
C LEU A 311 -19.36 11.16 5.46
N LEU A 312 -19.04 10.11 6.22
CA LEU A 312 -17.79 10.00 6.97
C LEU A 312 -16.55 10.05 6.05
N HIS A 313 -16.71 9.66 4.79
CA HIS A 313 -15.65 9.71 3.80
C HIS A 313 -15.60 10.98 2.94
N ASP A 314 -16.49 11.94 3.15
CA ASP A 314 -16.65 13.11 2.27
C ASP A 314 -16.89 12.70 0.80
N ARG A 315 -17.64 11.61 0.61
CA ARG A 315 -18.00 11.02 -0.69
C ARG A 315 -19.50 11.06 -0.93
N ILE A 316 -20.11 12.19 -0.58
CA ILE A 316 -21.50 12.50 -0.89
C ILE A 316 -21.56 13.50 -2.04
N ALA A 317 -22.41 13.23 -3.03
CA ALA A 317 -22.72 14.20 -4.06
C ALA A 317 -23.52 15.35 -3.45
N HIS A 318 -22.90 16.52 -3.37
CA HIS A 318 -23.57 17.78 -3.05
C HIS A 318 -23.42 18.75 -4.22
N ARG A 319 -24.21 19.83 -4.26
CA ARG A 319 -24.32 20.66 -5.48
C ARG A 319 -23.01 21.35 -5.85
N SER A 320 -22.26 21.84 -4.87
CA SER A 320 -20.90 22.37 -5.12
C SER A 320 -19.91 21.31 -5.63
N TRP A 321 -20.07 20.04 -5.27
CA TRP A 321 -19.27 18.96 -5.86
C TRP A 321 -19.68 18.68 -7.30
N CYS A 322 -20.99 18.55 -7.56
CA CYS A 322 -21.50 18.31 -8.92
C CYS A 322 -21.14 19.44 -9.88
N HIS A 323 -21.25 20.71 -9.45
CA HIS A 323 -20.84 21.87 -10.24
C HIS A 323 -19.37 21.78 -10.65
N ARG A 324 -18.47 21.41 -9.73
CA ARG A 324 -17.02 21.29 -10.05
C ARG A 324 -16.69 20.17 -11.05
N ILE A 325 -17.48 19.09 -11.08
CA ILE A 325 -17.18 17.89 -11.88
C ILE A 325 -17.98 17.83 -13.18
N THR A 326 -19.16 18.44 -13.23
CA THR A 326 -20.05 18.42 -14.39
C THR A 326 -20.76 19.76 -14.50
N GLN A 327 -19.98 20.79 -14.87
CA GLN A 327 -20.47 22.17 -15.03
C GLN A 327 -21.64 22.26 -16.00
N ASP A 328 -21.61 21.49 -17.09
CA ASP A 328 -22.67 21.49 -18.12
C ASP A 328 -24.05 21.10 -17.60
N LYS A 329 -24.10 20.19 -16.61
CA LYS A 329 -25.36 19.70 -16.01
C LYS A 329 -25.74 20.45 -14.74
N VAL A 330 -24.77 21.03 -14.05
CA VAL A 330 -24.97 21.76 -12.80
C VAL A 330 -24.27 23.11 -12.94
N PRO A 331 -24.95 24.13 -13.49
CA PRO A 331 -24.33 25.41 -13.83
C PRO A 331 -23.99 26.26 -12.60
N SER A 332 -24.54 25.94 -11.42
CA SER A 332 -24.31 26.70 -10.19
C SER A 332 -24.11 25.79 -8.96
N PRO A 333 -23.16 26.14 -8.06
CA PRO A 333 -22.93 25.42 -6.80
C PRO A 333 -24.00 25.73 -5.72
N VAL A 334 -24.88 26.69 -5.96
CA VAL A 334 -25.94 27.11 -5.04
C VAL A 334 -26.93 25.98 -4.79
N CYS A 335 -27.45 25.88 -3.56
CA CYS A 335 -28.40 24.85 -3.16
C CYS A 335 -29.69 24.93 -3.98
N ALA A 336 -30.15 23.77 -4.47
CA ALA A 336 -31.41 23.66 -5.22
C ALA A 336 -32.65 24.04 -4.39
N LEU A 337 -32.58 23.88 -3.07
CA LEU A 337 -33.71 24.03 -2.17
C LEU A 337 -33.82 25.43 -1.57
N CYS A 338 -32.69 26.06 -1.23
CA CYS A 338 -32.71 27.43 -0.70
C CYS A 338 -32.49 28.50 -1.77
N GLY A 339 -31.78 28.19 -2.86
CA GLY A 339 -31.47 29.16 -3.91
C GLY A 339 -30.49 30.28 -3.51
N VAL A 340 -29.97 30.26 -2.27
CA VAL A 340 -29.13 31.34 -1.72
C VAL A 340 -27.70 30.84 -1.49
N ASP A 341 -27.52 29.85 -0.62
CA ASP A 341 -26.18 29.42 -0.18
C ASP A 341 -25.56 28.37 -1.09
N THR A 342 -24.24 28.37 -1.19
CA THR A 342 -23.50 27.26 -1.80
C THR A 342 -23.67 25.98 -0.99
N LYS A 343 -24.03 24.88 -1.65
CA LYS A 343 -24.30 23.63 -0.95
C LYS A 343 -23.05 22.76 -0.86
N ASP A 344 -22.33 22.95 0.24
CA ASP A 344 -21.28 22.05 0.72
C ASP A 344 -21.87 20.85 1.51
N LEU A 345 -21.01 20.04 2.12
CA LEU A 345 -21.43 18.85 2.87
C LEU A 345 -22.20 19.23 4.15
N TYR A 346 -21.77 20.28 4.86
CA TYR A 346 -22.45 20.76 6.07
C TYR A 346 -23.86 21.26 5.74
N HIS A 347 -23.99 22.11 4.72
CA HIS A 347 -25.27 22.60 4.21
C HIS A 347 -26.15 21.46 3.67
N PHE A 348 -25.55 20.42 3.08
CA PHE A 348 -26.27 19.22 2.67
C PHE A 348 -26.92 18.50 3.87
N VAL A 349 -26.24 18.38 5.01
CA VAL A 349 -26.75 17.58 6.14
C VAL A 349 -27.57 18.41 7.12
N VAL A 350 -27.03 19.50 7.65
CA VAL A 350 -27.62 20.26 8.77
C VAL A 350 -27.75 21.77 8.51
N GLY A 351 -26.95 22.34 7.61
CA GLY A 351 -26.83 23.81 7.49
C GLY A 351 -28.01 24.49 6.79
N TYR A 352 -28.84 23.75 6.06
CA TYR A 352 -30.06 24.29 5.47
C TYR A 352 -31.19 24.36 6.50
N SER A 353 -31.90 25.50 6.59
CA SER A 353 -32.92 25.78 7.61
C SER A 353 -34.00 24.69 7.74
N LEU A 354 -34.57 24.20 6.64
CA LEU A 354 -35.61 23.16 6.69
C LEU A 354 -35.05 21.79 7.14
N LYS A 355 -33.77 21.52 6.87
CA LYS A 355 -33.09 20.33 7.38
C LYS A 355 -32.75 20.48 8.85
N ALA A 356 -32.33 21.66 9.28
CA ALA A 356 -32.13 21.97 10.70
C ALA A 356 -33.42 21.80 11.50
N GLU A 357 -34.56 22.20 10.93
CA GLU A 357 -35.89 21.96 11.52
C GLU A 357 -36.22 20.46 11.61
N PHE A 358 -35.97 19.70 10.54
CA PHE A 358 -36.08 18.24 10.57
C PHE A 358 -35.26 17.63 11.71
N TRP A 359 -33.97 17.99 11.81
CA TRP A 359 -33.11 17.49 12.88
C TRP A 359 -33.60 17.89 14.28
N ARG A 360 -34.10 19.12 14.46
CA ARG A 360 -34.69 19.57 15.72
C ARG A 360 -35.90 18.72 16.11
N GLY A 361 -36.73 18.35 15.13
CA GLY A 361 -37.86 17.44 15.30
C GLY A 361 -37.41 16.04 15.72
N ILE A 362 -36.33 15.51 15.11
CA ILE A 362 -35.73 14.23 15.47
C ILE A 362 -35.15 14.26 16.89
N VAL A 363 -34.36 15.29 17.22
CA VAL A 363 -33.75 15.48 18.55
C VAL A 363 -34.84 15.58 19.61
N PHE A 364 -35.94 16.29 19.34
CA PHE A 364 -37.07 16.36 20.24
C PHE A 364 -37.78 15.01 20.40
N LEU A 365 -38.05 14.28 19.31
CA LEU A 365 -38.70 12.98 19.35
C LEU A 365 -37.87 11.93 20.12
N LEU A 366 -36.55 12.05 20.10
CA LEU A 366 -35.63 11.14 20.77
C LEU A 366 -35.22 11.60 22.17
N SER A 367 -35.75 12.74 22.66
CA SER A 367 -35.37 13.33 23.94
C SER A 367 -33.87 13.63 24.07
N LEU A 368 -33.21 14.04 22.97
CA LEU A 368 -31.76 14.29 22.91
C LEU A 368 -31.38 15.77 23.00
N ARG A 369 -32.29 16.64 23.49
CA ARG A 369 -32.09 18.11 23.47
C ARG A 369 -30.85 18.54 24.26
N ASP A 370 -30.61 17.93 25.40
CA ASP A 370 -29.48 18.26 26.27
C ASP A 370 -28.15 17.84 25.63
N LEU A 371 -28.17 16.74 24.87
CA LEU A 371 -26.99 16.16 24.24
C LEU A 371 -26.65 16.80 22.89
N LEU A 372 -27.67 17.17 22.12
CA LEU A 372 -27.57 17.67 20.74
C LEU A 372 -28.38 18.97 20.55
N PRO A 373 -27.99 20.09 21.20
CA PRO A 373 -28.81 21.30 21.24
C PRO A 373 -28.82 22.11 19.91
N SER A 374 -27.88 21.87 18.99
CA SER A 374 -27.64 22.75 17.85
C SER A 374 -27.25 21.99 16.57
N SER A 375 -27.39 22.63 15.40
CA SER A 375 -26.95 22.03 14.13
C SER A 375 -25.46 21.64 14.13
N PRO A 376 -24.52 22.44 14.69
CA PRO A 376 -23.14 22.01 14.87
C PRO A 376 -22.96 20.77 15.74
N SER A 377 -23.72 20.60 16.83
CA SER A 377 -23.60 19.41 17.69
C SER A 377 -24.14 18.15 16.99
N ILE A 378 -25.22 18.27 16.23
CA ILE A 378 -25.74 17.19 15.37
C ILE A 378 -24.72 16.81 14.29
N TRP A 379 -24.06 17.79 13.69
CA TRP A 379 -22.98 17.54 12.73
C TRP A 379 -21.83 16.79 13.38
N CYS A 380 -21.36 17.25 14.54
CA CYS A 380 -20.29 16.60 15.31
C CYS A 380 -20.66 15.14 15.65
N ALA A 381 -21.90 14.92 16.10
CA ALA A 381 -22.43 13.58 16.37
C ALA A 381 -22.37 12.67 15.14
N GLN A 382 -22.73 13.17 13.96
CA GLN A 382 -22.70 12.39 12.72
C GLN A 382 -21.29 12.12 12.18
N THR A 383 -20.33 13.03 12.39
CA THR A 383 -18.99 12.89 11.82
C THR A 383 -17.94 12.34 12.77
N SER A 384 -18.18 12.43 14.08
CA SER A 384 -17.20 12.11 15.14
C SER A 384 -17.74 11.11 16.17
N PHE A 385 -19.04 10.80 16.16
CA PHE A 385 -19.75 9.97 17.15
C PHE A 385 -19.60 10.47 18.59
N CYS A 386 -19.38 11.77 18.74
CA CYS A 386 -19.26 12.45 20.01
C CYS A 386 -20.08 13.74 19.98
N THR A 387 -20.43 14.25 21.17
CA THR A 387 -20.95 15.61 21.31
C THR A 387 -19.87 16.64 20.97
N GLN A 388 -20.25 17.92 20.96
CA GLN A 388 -19.29 19.02 20.78
C GLN A 388 -18.29 19.11 21.94
N GLU A 389 -18.66 18.60 23.12
CA GLU A 389 -17.82 18.47 24.32
C GLU A 389 -17.01 17.17 24.34
N MET A 390 -16.97 16.43 23.22
CA MET A 390 -16.23 15.17 23.06
C MET A 390 -16.73 14.00 23.93
N ILE A 391 -17.98 14.04 24.36
CA ILE A 391 -18.64 12.93 25.05
C ILE A 391 -19.06 11.89 24.00
N GLU A 392 -18.63 10.63 24.16
CA GLU A 392 -18.99 9.55 23.23
C GLU A 392 -20.48 9.24 23.30
N LEU A 393 -21.10 9.03 22.12
CA LEU A 393 -22.53 8.75 22.02
C LEU A 393 -22.81 7.25 22.12
N ASP A 394 -23.90 6.91 22.80
CA ASP A 394 -24.36 5.54 22.93
C ASP A 394 -24.78 4.94 21.58
N GLU A 395 -24.66 3.61 21.47
CA GLU A 395 -25.00 2.85 20.26
C GLU A 395 -26.44 3.10 19.81
N GLU A 396 -27.40 3.18 20.74
CA GLU A 396 -28.81 3.44 20.42
C GLU A 396 -29.02 4.82 19.78
N VAL A 397 -28.33 5.83 20.30
CA VAL A 397 -28.36 7.20 19.76
C VAL A 397 -27.76 7.21 18.36
N LEU A 398 -26.63 6.54 18.15
CA LEU A 398 -26.00 6.44 16.84
C LEU A 398 -26.89 5.72 15.83
N VAL A 399 -27.54 4.62 16.21
CA VAL A 399 -28.48 3.90 15.35
C VAL A 399 -29.63 4.82 14.92
N ALA A 400 -30.20 5.58 15.86
CA ALA A 400 -31.27 6.53 15.57
C ALA A 400 -30.82 7.67 14.64
N LEU A 401 -29.62 8.22 14.87
CA LEU A 401 -29.02 9.25 14.01
C LEU A 401 -28.74 8.71 12.59
N GLY A 402 -28.26 7.47 12.48
CA GLY A 402 -28.04 6.82 11.18
C GLY A 402 -29.33 6.61 10.39
N ALA A 403 -30.40 6.19 11.08
CA ALA A 403 -31.72 6.08 10.48
C ALA A 403 -32.27 7.44 10.03
N ALA A 404 -32.13 8.47 10.87
CA ALA A 404 -32.54 9.83 10.55
C ALA A 404 -31.78 10.39 9.34
N PHE A 405 -30.45 10.18 9.30
CA PHE A 405 -29.62 10.60 8.18
C PHE A 405 -30.03 9.92 6.86
N THR A 406 -30.39 8.65 6.93
CA THR A 406 -30.85 7.88 5.77
C THR A 406 -32.18 8.39 5.24
N THR A 407 -33.09 8.76 6.15
CA THR A 407 -34.37 9.38 5.78
C THR A 407 -34.13 10.71 5.09
N LEU A 408 -33.29 11.57 5.69
CA LEU A 408 -32.89 12.84 5.11
C LEU A 408 -32.26 12.66 3.73
N TRP A 409 -31.35 11.69 3.58
CA TRP A 409 -30.71 11.37 2.31
C TRP A 409 -31.72 11.03 1.23
N LYS A 410 -32.63 10.07 1.49
CA LYS A 410 -33.65 9.64 0.54
C LYS A 410 -34.57 10.80 0.16
N TYR A 411 -35.11 11.49 1.16
CA TYR A 411 -36.08 12.56 0.93
C TYR A 411 -35.44 13.77 0.22
N HIS A 412 -34.20 14.09 0.56
CA HIS A 412 -33.46 15.14 -0.13
C HIS A 412 -33.34 14.88 -1.64
N TRP A 413 -33.01 13.64 -2.03
CA TRP A 413 -32.88 13.30 -3.45
C TRP A 413 -34.22 13.25 -4.15
N ARG A 414 -35.30 12.84 -3.47
CA ARG A 414 -36.66 12.96 -3.97
C ARG A 414 -37.00 14.42 -4.30
N CYS A 415 -36.81 15.34 -3.36
CA CYS A 415 -37.02 16.77 -3.61
C CYS A 415 -36.11 17.33 -4.73
N ALA A 416 -34.87 16.88 -4.81
CA ALA A 416 -33.90 17.41 -5.77
C ALA A 416 -34.06 16.87 -7.19
N ILE A 417 -34.55 15.64 -7.35
CA ILE A 417 -34.73 14.97 -8.66
C ILE A 417 -36.15 15.17 -9.16
N ASP A 418 -37.14 14.89 -8.30
CA ASP A 418 -38.56 14.91 -8.65
C ASP A 418 -39.17 16.32 -8.52
N SER A 419 -38.35 17.31 -8.14
CA SER A 419 -38.75 18.71 -7.91
C SER A 419 -39.88 18.89 -6.89
N GLU A 420 -40.06 17.91 -6.00
CA GLU A 420 -41.04 18.01 -4.91
C GLU A 420 -40.58 19.03 -3.85
N PRO A 421 -41.48 19.88 -3.33
CA PRO A 421 -41.13 20.81 -2.26
C PRO A 421 -40.79 20.05 -0.97
N TRP A 422 -39.80 20.54 -0.23
CA TRP A 422 -39.47 19.96 1.07
C TRP A 422 -40.57 20.26 2.09
N MET A 423 -41.27 19.22 2.52
CA MET A 423 -42.26 19.31 3.60
C MET A 423 -41.79 18.57 4.87
N PHE A 424 -41.73 19.29 6.00
CA PHE A 424 -41.32 18.75 7.30
C PHE A 424 -42.20 17.56 7.78
N PRO A 425 -43.56 17.62 7.72
CA PRO A 425 -44.40 16.52 8.19
C PRO A 425 -44.16 15.21 7.43
N VAL A 426 -43.89 15.31 6.12
CA VAL A 426 -43.61 14.15 5.25
C VAL A 426 -42.27 13.52 5.64
N ALA A 427 -41.22 14.33 5.81
CA ALA A 427 -39.91 13.85 6.26
C ALA A 427 -40.00 13.16 7.63
N MET A 428 -40.76 13.74 8.56
CA MET A 428 -40.93 13.20 9.91
C MET A 428 -41.73 11.89 9.91
N ASN A 429 -42.80 11.80 9.12
CA ASN A 429 -43.57 10.57 8.97
C ASN A 429 -42.75 9.46 8.31
N MET A 430 -41.95 9.81 7.30
CA MET A 430 -41.04 8.87 6.65
C MET A 430 -39.99 8.33 7.64
N PHE A 431 -39.45 9.18 8.52
CA PHE A 431 -38.57 8.73 9.60
C PHE A 431 -39.28 7.79 10.57
N ARG A 432 -40.51 8.10 11.00
CA ARG A 432 -41.28 7.25 11.92
C ARG A 432 -41.56 5.87 11.32
N GLN A 433 -41.91 5.81 10.03
CA GLN A 433 -42.14 4.57 9.29
C GLN A 433 -40.83 3.77 9.09
N ASP A 434 -39.75 4.42 8.67
CA ASP A 434 -38.45 3.75 8.54
C ASP A 434 -37.96 3.26 9.91
N ARG A 435 -38.12 4.05 10.97
CA ARG A 435 -37.75 3.66 12.34
C ARG A 435 -38.51 2.42 12.81
N SER A 436 -39.84 2.38 12.65
CA SER A 436 -40.60 1.20 13.06
C SER A 436 -40.14 -0.05 12.30
N LEU A 437 -39.92 0.04 10.98
CA LEU A 437 -39.42 -1.07 10.17
C LEU A 437 -38.02 -1.53 10.58
N LEU A 438 -37.14 -0.61 10.98
CA LEU A 438 -35.81 -0.96 11.49
C LEU A 438 -35.92 -1.73 12.80
N TYR A 439 -36.65 -1.22 13.79
CA TYR A 439 -36.82 -1.90 15.08
C TYR A 439 -37.54 -3.25 14.93
N TYR A 440 -38.63 -3.35 14.15
CA TYR A 440 -39.34 -4.62 13.91
C TYR A 440 -38.48 -5.68 13.19
N SER A 441 -37.62 -5.26 12.26
CA SER A 441 -36.68 -6.17 11.58
C SER A 441 -35.62 -6.71 12.53
N PHE A 442 -35.30 -6.02 13.63
CA PHE A 442 -34.33 -6.48 14.62
C PHE A 442 -34.98 -7.27 15.78
N SER A 443 -36.20 -6.91 16.20
CA SER A 443 -36.95 -7.64 17.23
C SER A 443 -37.34 -9.06 16.77
N SER A 444 -37.74 -9.23 15.50
CA SER A 444 -38.12 -10.55 14.96
C SER A 444 -36.93 -11.51 14.78
N LEU A 445 -35.71 -11.00 14.63
CA LEU A 445 -34.50 -11.82 14.56
C LEU A 445 -33.97 -12.21 15.96
N SER A 446 -34.18 -11.36 16.97
CA SER A 446 -33.88 -11.71 18.37
C SER A 446 -34.78 -12.85 18.84
N SER A 447 -36.09 -12.80 18.55
CA SER A 447 -37.04 -13.87 18.90
C SER A 447 -36.87 -15.16 18.07
N ALA A 448 -36.46 -15.06 16.81
CA ALA A 448 -36.15 -16.24 15.99
C ALA A 448 -34.90 -17.00 16.50
N SER A 449 -33.96 -16.32 17.17
CA SER A 449 -32.81 -16.99 17.80
C SER A 449 -33.16 -17.78 19.06
N VAL A 450 -34.29 -17.47 19.71
CA VAL A 450 -34.76 -18.14 20.93
C VAL A 450 -35.61 -19.38 20.62
N GLN A 451 -36.24 -19.46 19.43
CA GLN A 451 -37.10 -20.59 19.05
C GLN A 451 -36.38 -21.81 18.43
N VAL A 452 -35.06 -21.79 18.27
CA VAL A 452 -34.30 -22.98 17.78
C VAL A 452 -33.88 -23.91 18.94
N GLY A 453 -34.20 -23.56 20.18
CA GLY A 453 -33.73 -24.27 21.37
C GLY A 453 -34.77 -25.13 22.09
N THR A 454 -35.80 -25.69 21.45
CA THR A 454 -36.68 -26.67 22.14
C THR A 454 -37.41 -27.60 21.16
N LEU A 455 -36.68 -28.54 20.56
CA LEU A 455 -37.26 -29.83 20.17
C LEU A 455 -36.35 -30.91 20.74
N ALA A 456 -36.64 -31.25 22.00
CA ALA A 456 -36.27 -32.54 22.56
C ALA A 456 -37.22 -33.60 21.99
N LEU A 457 -36.68 -34.82 21.84
CA LEU A 457 -37.29 -36.16 21.83
C LEU A 457 -36.73 -37.00 20.66
N PRO A 458 -36.62 -38.34 20.79
CA PRO A 458 -36.45 -39.21 21.96
C PRO A 458 -35.04 -39.81 22.06
#